data_AF-A0A3D2W9V0-F1
#
_entry.id   AF-A0A3D2W9V0-F1
#
_cell.length_a   1.000
_cell.length_b   1.000
_cell.length_c   1.000
_cell.angle_alpha   90.00
_cell.angle_beta   90.00
_cell.angle_gamma   90.00
#
_symmetry.space_group_name_H-M   'P 1'
#
loop_
_entity.id
_entity.type
_entity.pdbx_description
1 polymer ?
#
loop_
_entity_poly.entity_id
_entity_poly.type
_entity_poly.pdbx_seq_one_letter_code
_entity_poly.pdbx_strand_id
1 'polypeptide(L)'
;LLFGRHLMAIFTDTEELITLSNNMMRIIAVGYVLMEVTQCLSGIMRGAGDTVTPMWISIISSVALRIPLAYGLVWLSKTPELPQGNCAMMYVSMLISWSCGALMTFLMYKKGDWKRRAIF
;
A
#
# COMPACT_ATOMS: atom_id res chain seq x y z
N LEU A 1 12.75 4.32 10.61
CA LEU A 1 13.82 5.20 10.07
C LEU A 1 15.10 5.17 10.91
N LEU A 2 15.02 5.30 12.24
CA LEU A 2 16.20 5.33 13.13
C LEU A 2 16.94 3.97 13.27
N PHE A 3 16.22 2.84 13.23
CA PHE A 3 16.81 1.51 13.43
C PHE A 3 16.77 0.61 12.19
N GLY A 4 16.52 1.16 10.99
CA GLY A 4 16.30 0.36 9.78
C GLY A 4 17.50 -0.51 9.39
N ARG A 5 18.71 0.04 9.48
CA ARG A 5 19.95 -0.67 9.14
C ARG A 5 20.22 -1.83 10.11
N HIS A 6 20.07 -1.59 11.42
CA HIS A 6 20.27 -2.62 12.44
C HIS A 6 19.28 -3.76 12.31
N LEU A 7 18.03 -3.46 11.96
CA LEU A 7 17.00 -4.47 11.77
C LEU A 7 17.29 -5.34 10.53
N MET A 8 17.79 -4.73 9.45
CA MET A 8 18.17 -5.47 8.23
C MET A 8 19.43 -6.32 8.40
N ALA A 9 20.37 -5.87 9.22
CA ALA A 9 21.59 -6.62 9.54
C ALA A 9 21.32 -7.93 10.30
N ILE A 10 20.12 -8.14 10.85
CA ILE A 10 19.71 -9.43 11.44
C ILE A 10 19.40 -10.47 10.36
N PHE A 11 18.93 -10.02 9.19
CA PHE A 11 18.48 -10.89 8.10
C PHE A 11 19.56 -11.15 7.04
N THR A 12 20.55 -10.26 6.92
CA THR A 12 21.61 -10.38 5.91
C THR A 12 22.85 -9.58 6.30
N ASP A 13 24.02 -10.10 5.92
CA ASP A 13 25.31 -9.41 6.06
C ASP A 13 25.71 -8.62 4.80
N THR A 14 24.94 -8.70 3.72
CA THR A 14 25.26 -8.04 2.45
C THR A 14 24.91 -6.55 2.51
N GLU A 15 25.92 -5.69 2.58
CA GLU A 15 25.78 -4.24 2.75
C GLU A 15 24.92 -3.56 1.65
N GLU A 16 25.02 -4.05 0.42
CA GLU A 16 24.20 -3.56 -0.70
C GLU A 16 22.71 -3.85 -0.48
N LEU A 17 22.39 -5.04 0.04
CA LEU A 17 21.02 -5.46 0.34
C LEU A 17 20.45 -4.68 1.53
N ILE A 18 21.27 -4.42 2.54
CA ILE A 18 20.92 -3.60 3.70
C ILE A 18 20.58 -2.17 3.25
N THR A 19 21.41 -1.59 2.37
CA THR A 19 21.20 -0.23 1.86
C THR A 19 19.92 -0.14 1.03
N LEU A 20 19.71 -1.11 0.13
CA LEU A 20 18.49 -1.20 -0.68
C LEU A 20 17.24 -1.30 0.21
N SER A 21 17.25 -2.23 1.15
CA SER A 21 16.12 -2.49 2.05
C SER A 21 15.82 -1.29 2.96
N ASN A 22 16.86 -0.62 3.47
CA ASN A 22 16.70 0.58 4.25
C ASN A 22 16.01 1.69 3.44
N ASN A 23 16.44 1.92 2.20
CA ASN A 23 15.81 2.90 1.30
C ASN A 23 14.34 2.57 1.02
N MET A 24 14.04 1.30 0.74
CA MET A 24 12.67 0.82 0.57
C MET A 24 11.81 1.12 1.80
N MET A 25 12.33 0.82 3.00
CA MET A 25 11.62 1.07 4.25
C MET A 25 11.29 2.54 4.45
N ARG A 26 12.16 3.48 4.04
CA ARG A 26 11.86 4.92 4.13
C ARG A 26 10.66 5.31 3.27
N ILE A 27 10.59 4.76 2.05
CA ILE A 27 9.50 5.03 1.10
C ILE A 27 8.19 4.48 1.66
N ILE A 28 8.16 3.21 2.04
CA ILE A 28 6.94 2.52 2.46
C ILE A 28 6.42 3.05 3.80
N ALA A 29 7.30 3.47 4.70
CA ALA A 29 6.92 3.99 6.03
C ALA A 29 5.91 5.15 5.96
N VAL A 30 6.00 6.02 4.95
CA VAL A 30 5.03 7.12 4.77
C VAL A 30 3.64 6.58 4.40
N GLY A 31 3.58 5.54 3.57
CA GLY A 31 2.33 4.93 3.13
C GLY A 31 1.64 4.07 4.19
N TYR A 32 2.38 3.59 5.19
CA TYR A 32 1.79 2.81 6.28
C TYR A 32 0.68 3.55 7.01
N VAL A 33 0.82 4.87 7.20
CA VAL A 33 -0.23 5.68 7.85
C VAL A 33 -1.56 5.59 7.06
N LEU A 34 -1.49 5.67 5.72
CA LEU A 34 -2.66 5.57 4.86
C LEU A 34 -3.26 4.15 4.87
N MET A 35 -2.40 3.14 4.93
CA MET A 35 -2.79 1.75 5.04
C MET A 35 -3.54 1.48 6.36
N GLU A 36 -3.05 2.01 7.48
CA GLU A 36 -3.71 1.89 8.79
C GLU A 36 -5.07 2.61 8.81
N VAL A 37 -5.19 3.82 8.23
CA VAL A 37 -6.48 4.50 8.09
C VAL A 37 -7.48 3.63 7.33
N THR A 38 -7.03 3.02 6.23
CA THR A 38 -7.86 2.10 5.44
C THR A 38 -8.32 0.91 6.28
N GLN A 39 -7.42 0.33 7.08
CA GLN A 39 -7.71 -0.81 7.95
C GLN A 39 -8.70 -0.47 9.07
N CYS A 40 -8.52 0.66 9.77
CA CYS A 40 -9.41 1.11 10.83
C CYS A 40 -10.83 1.34 10.31
N LEU A 41 -10.98 2.13 9.24
CA LEU A 41 -12.30 2.44 8.67
C LEU A 41 -12.99 1.18 8.11
N SER A 42 -12.22 0.31 7.44
CA SER A 42 -12.75 -0.96 6.96
C SER A 42 -13.15 -1.88 8.10
N GLY A 43 -12.42 -1.86 9.22
CA GLY A 43 -12.76 -2.58 10.45
C GLY A 43 -14.09 -2.12 11.04
N ILE A 44 -14.35 -0.82 11.09
CA ILE A 44 -15.63 -0.26 11.55
C ILE A 44 -16.78 -0.74 10.66
N MET A 45 -16.64 -0.63 9.34
CA MET A 45 -17.68 -1.07 8.40
C MET A 45 -18.00 -2.56 8.56
N ARG A 46 -16.97 -3.41 8.70
CA ARG A 46 -17.16 -4.85 8.97
C ARG A 46 -17.85 -5.08 10.31
N GLY A 47 -17.44 -4.37 11.36
CA GLY A 47 -18.03 -4.48 12.69
C GLY A 47 -19.50 -4.07 12.76
N ALA A 48 -19.93 -3.17 11.87
CA ALA A 48 -21.32 -2.77 11.71
C ALA A 48 -22.15 -3.72 10.81
N GLY A 49 -21.55 -4.78 10.26
CA GLY A 49 -22.22 -5.75 9.39
C GLY A 49 -22.05 -5.52 7.88
N ASP A 50 -21.37 -4.45 7.45
CA ASP A 50 -21.03 -4.23 6.04
C ASP A 50 -19.65 -4.79 5.70
N THR A 51 -19.63 -6.05 5.29
CA THR A 51 -18.40 -6.76 4.88
C THR A 51 -18.09 -6.64 3.39
N VAL A 52 -19.11 -6.35 2.57
CA VAL A 52 -19.01 -6.35 1.11
C VAL A 52 -18.30 -5.10 0.60
N THR A 53 -18.62 -3.93 1.18
CA THR A 53 -17.97 -2.66 0.80
C THR A 53 -16.45 -2.70 1.00
N PRO A 54 -15.91 -3.04 2.19
CA PRO A 54 -14.45 -3.12 2.39
C PRO A 54 -13.78 -4.22 1.56
N MET A 55 -14.48 -5.32 1.25
CA MET A 55 -13.94 -6.37 0.37
C MET A 55 -13.66 -5.83 -1.03
N TRP A 56 -14.64 -5.17 -1.66
CA TRP A 56 -14.46 -4.60 -3.00
C TRP A 56 -13.37 -3.53 -3.05
N ILE A 57 -13.30 -2.66 -2.04
CA ILE A 57 -12.23 -1.66 -1.95
C ILE A 57 -10.85 -2.34 -1.87
N SER A 58 -10.74 -3.42 -1.11
CA SER A 58 -9.49 -4.19 -1.02
C SER A 58 -9.09 -4.77 -2.36
N ILE A 59 -10.02 -5.42 -3.08
CA ILE A 59 -9.74 -6.01 -4.41
C ILE A 59 -9.31 -4.92 -5.41
N ILE A 60 -10.06 -3.82 -5.48
CA ILE A 60 -9.77 -2.74 -6.43
C ILE A 60 -8.41 -2.11 -6.13
N SER A 61 -8.13 -1.78 -4.86
CA SER A 61 -6.88 -1.11 -4.48
C SER A 61 -5.66 -2.02 -4.56
N SER A 62 -5.78 -3.29 -4.15
CA SER A 62 -4.63 -4.21 -4.04
C SER A 62 -4.33 -4.99 -5.31
N VAL A 63 -5.33 -5.18 -6.19
CA VAL A 63 -5.19 -5.96 -7.43
C VAL A 63 -5.36 -5.05 -8.63
N ALA A 64 -6.57 -4.51 -8.83
CA ALA A 64 -6.92 -3.80 -10.06
C ALA A 64 -6.10 -2.52 -10.28
N LEU A 65 -5.75 -1.80 -9.21
CA LEU A 65 -4.89 -0.62 -9.26
C LEU A 65 -3.42 -0.98 -9.12
N ARG A 66 -3.06 -1.73 -8.07
CA ARG A 66 -1.65 -1.96 -7.74
C ARG A 66 -0.90 -2.72 -8.81
N ILE A 67 -1.49 -3.77 -9.39
CA ILE A 67 -0.78 -4.62 -10.36
C ILE A 67 -0.46 -3.83 -11.62
N PRO A 68 -1.42 -3.17 -12.31
CA PRO A 68 -1.11 -2.37 -13.48
C PRO A 68 -0.17 -1.20 -13.17
N LEU A 69 -0.32 -0.53 -12.02
CA LEU A 69 0.59 0.55 -11.62
C LEU A 69 2.01 0.05 -11.40
N ALA A 70 2.20 -1.11 -10.76
CA ALA A 70 3.52 -1.68 -10.53
C ALA A 70 4.21 -2.01 -11.86
N TYR A 71 3.54 -2.77 -12.73
CA TYR A 71 4.11 -3.13 -14.03
C TYR A 71 4.33 -1.90 -14.92
N GLY A 72 3.37 -0.97 -14.95
CA GLY A 72 3.44 0.25 -15.75
C GLY A 72 4.58 1.17 -15.32
N LEU A 73 4.73 1.42 -14.02
CA LEU A 73 5.79 2.29 -13.51
C LEU A 73 7.18 1.66 -13.66
N VAL A 74 7.32 0.35 -13.42
CA VAL A 74 8.59 -0.34 -13.64
C VAL A 74 8.95 -0.33 -15.13
N TRP A 75 7.99 -0.60 -16.01
CA TRP A 75 8.21 -0.56 -17.46
C TRP A 75 8.60 0.84 -17.94
N LEU A 76 7.95 1.89 -17.45
CA LEU A 76 8.27 3.28 -17.80
C LEU A 76 9.66 3.71 -17.30
N SER A 77 10.13 3.13 -16.20
CA SER A 77 11.46 3.43 -15.64
C SER A 77 12.61 2.71 -16.34
N LYS A 78 12.35 1.95 -17.41
CA LYS A 78 13.40 1.30 -18.21
C LYS A 78 14.18 2.36 -18.98
N THR A 79 15.48 2.42 -18.72
CA THR A 79 16.44 3.23 -19.48
C THR A 79 17.49 2.30 -20.10
N PRO A 80 18.26 2.74 -21.11
CA PRO A 80 19.35 1.94 -21.68
C PRO A 80 20.38 1.45 -20.65
N GLU A 81 20.53 2.19 -19.54
CA GLU A 81 21.41 1.88 -18.41
C GLU A 81 20.80 0.86 -17.43
N LEU A 82 19.46 0.75 -17.38
CA LEU A 82 18.69 -0.11 -16.48
C LEU A 82 17.60 -0.89 -17.27
N PRO A 83 17.99 -1.93 -18.02
CA PRO A 83 17.05 -2.69 -18.86
C PRO A 83 15.95 -3.42 -18.06
N GLN A 84 16.23 -3.69 -16.78
CA GLN A 84 15.30 -4.34 -15.85
C GLN A 84 14.25 -3.36 -15.28
N GLY A 85 14.46 -2.05 -15.42
CA GLY A 85 13.67 -1.00 -14.76
C GLY A 85 14.10 -0.78 -13.29
N ASN A 86 13.67 0.33 -12.71
CA ASN A 86 14.03 0.69 -11.34
C ASN A 86 13.11 -0.01 -10.33
N CYS A 87 13.68 -0.88 -9.50
CA CYS A 87 12.95 -1.59 -8.43
C CYS A 87 12.23 -0.64 -7.47
N ALA A 88 12.70 0.60 -7.30
CA ALA A 88 12.06 1.60 -6.44
C ALA A 88 10.61 1.89 -6.87
N MET A 89 10.31 1.78 -8.17
CA MET A 89 8.98 2.04 -8.73
C MET A 89 7.92 1.05 -8.24
N MET A 90 8.33 -0.15 -7.82
CA MET A 90 7.43 -1.13 -7.20
C MET A 90 6.90 -0.64 -5.84
N TYR A 91 7.71 0.08 -5.06
CA TYR A 91 7.28 0.63 -3.78
C TYR A 91 6.47 1.91 -3.96
N VAL A 92 6.81 2.70 -4.98
CA VAL A 92 6.02 3.88 -5.35
C VAL A 92 4.60 3.48 -5.79
N SER A 93 4.45 2.41 -6.57
CA SER A 93 3.12 1.91 -6.96
C SER A 93 2.29 1.48 -5.75
N MET A 94 2.93 0.92 -4.72
CA MET A 94 2.30 0.54 -3.47
C MET A 94 1.80 1.76 -2.68
N LEU A 95 2.58 2.84 -2.63
CA LEU A 95 2.16 4.12 -2.03
C LEU A 95 0.95 4.73 -2.75
N ILE A 96 0.96 4.76 -4.08
CA ILE A 96 -0.16 5.28 -4.87
C ILE A 96 -1.41 4.44 -4.61
N SER A 97 -1.26 3.11 -4.61
CA SER A 97 -2.37 2.19 -4.37
C SER A 97 -2.96 2.33 -2.97
N TRP A 98 -2.13 2.52 -1.93
CA TRP A 98 -2.61 2.80 -0.58
C TRP A 98 -3.27 4.17 -0.46
N SER A 99 -2.77 5.18 -1.17
CA SER A 99 -3.40 6.50 -1.21
C SER A 99 -4.78 6.44 -1.84
N CYS A 100 -4.91 5.77 -2.99
CA CYS A 100 -6.20 5.53 -3.64
C CYS A 100 -7.14 4.68 -2.78
N GLY A 101 -6.62 3.62 -2.16
CA GLY A 101 -7.38 2.76 -1.24
C GLY A 101 -7.94 3.54 -0.04
N ALA A 102 -7.10 4.34 0.61
CA ALA A 102 -7.50 5.20 1.71
C ALA A 102 -8.58 6.21 1.30
N LEU A 103 -8.42 6.84 0.13
CA LEU A 103 -9.42 7.76 -0.40
C LEU A 103 -10.76 7.05 -0.67
N MET A 104 -10.75 5.89 -1.35
CA MET A 104 -11.96 5.12 -1.62
C MET A 104 -12.67 4.70 -0.33
N THR A 105 -11.92 4.19 0.66
CA THR A 105 -12.46 3.81 1.96
C THR A 105 -13.03 5.01 2.69
N PHE A 106 -12.35 6.15 2.68
CA PHE A 106 -12.84 7.38 3.31
C PHE A 106 -14.15 7.86 2.68
N LEU A 107 -14.24 7.85 1.34
CA LEU A 107 -15.45 8.24 0.62
C LEU A 107 -16.63 7.30 0.92
N MET A 108 -16.41 5.99 0.93
CA MET A 108 -17.45 5.00 1.24
C MET A 108 -17.88 5.05 2.70
N TYR A 109 -16.93 5.27 3.62
CA TYR A 109 -17.23 5.51 5.01
C TYR A 109 -18.11 6.76 5.19
N LYS A 110 -17.77 7.87 4.52
CA LYS A 110 -18.53 9.13 4.58
C LYS A 110 -19.92 9.01 3.94
N LYS A 111 -20.06 8.23 2.87
CA LYS A 111 -21.35 7.96 2.23
C LYS A 111 -22.35 7.32 3.19
N GLY A 112 -21.86 6.58 4.19
CA GLY A 112 -22.67 6.12 5.32
C GLY A 112 -23.61 4.97 4.98
N ASP A 113 -23.46 4.32 3.81
CA ASP A 113 -24.27 3.17 3.41
C ASP A 113 -24.18 2.01 4.42
N TRP A 114 -23.02 1.88 5.09
CA TRP A 114 -22.80 0.93 6.17
C TRP A 114 -23.72 1.16 7.38
N LYS A 115 -24.18 2.41 7.64
CA LYS A 115 -25.11 2.72 8.74
C LYS A 115 -26.51 2.18 8.50
N ARG A 116 -26.95 2.09 7.24
CA ARG A 116 -28.25 1.49 6.88
C ARG A 116 -28.26 -0.04 7.02
N ARG A 117 -27.07 -0.64 7.01
CA ARG A 117 -26.85 -2.08 7.18
C ARG A 117 -26.54 -2.47 8.63
N ALA A 118 -26.34 -1.48 9.51
CA ALA A 118 -26.24 -1.71 10.94
C ALA A 118 -27.62 -2.11 11.43
N ILE A 119 -27.83 -3.41 11.60
CA ILE A 119 -29.07 -3.97 12.12
C ILE A 119 -29.04 -3.77 13.65
N PHE A 120 -29.47 -2.58 14.07
CA PHE A 120 -30.16 -2.29 15.33
C PHE A 120 -31.21 -1.21 15.05
#